data_AF-R9M373-F1
#
_entry.id   AF-R9M373-F1
#
_cell.length_a   1.000
_cell.length_b   1.000
_cell.length_c   1.000
_cell.angle_alpha   90.00
_cell.angle_beta   90.00
_cell.angle_gamma   90.00
#
_symmetry.space_group_name_H-M   'P 1'
#
loop_
_entity.id
_entity.type
_entity.pdbx_description
1 polymer ?
#
loop_
_entity_poly.entity_id
_entity_poly.type
_entity_poly.pdbx_seq_one_letter_code
_entity_poly.pdbx_strand_id
1 'polypeptide(L)'
;ETRYSSNTSDEDCYLCGGGIESLVPSYWGQDNIALISLNTFEIKPLEINRYDRLNGQLIEEYAGVVSFGGGGSTDGGFSASLMLDYDRGYATGSVDFLADETLDVDKAASFLCADCLNEILPQKVSQCFGVGAINLATKEIQLFEENLAGFGLEDFYIDCNLAERKNGDSRQMDILIFYCPIRYEETP
;
A
#
# COMPACT_ATOMS: atom_id res chain seq x y z
N GLU A 1 -13.43 20.27 11.30
CA GLU A 1 -13.01 19.27 10.31
C GLU A 1 -11.94 19.90 9.45
N THR A 2 -10.77 19.26 9.33
CA THR A 2 -9.75 19.64 8.36
C THR A 2 -10.26 19.17 7.00
N ARG A 3 -10.26 20.05 5.99
CA ARG A 3 -10.57 19.70 4.61
C ARG A 3 -9.37 20.02 3.73
N TYR A 4 -9.05 19.08 2.86
CA TYR A 4 -7.99 19.22 1.87
C TYR A 4 -8.59 19.67 0.54
N SER A 5 -7.82 20.42 -0.23
CA SER A 5 -8.23 20.93 -1.54
C SER A 5 -7.29 20.43 -2.62
N SER A 6 -7.82 20.16 -3.80
CA SER A 6 -7.07 19.80 -4.99
C SER A 6 -7.64 20.53 -6.20
N ASN A 7 -6.77 20.83 -7.17
CA ASN A 7 -7.16 21.35 -8.48
C ASN A 7 -7.32 20.24 -9.53
N THR A 8 -6.99 18.99 -9.17
CA THR A 8 -7.13 17.81 -10.02
C THR A 8 -8.60 17.49 -10.20
N SER A 9 -9.04 17.36 -11.45
CA SER A 9 -10.41 16.97 -11.79
C SER A 9 -10.66 15.51 -11.41
N ASP A 10 -11.93 15.09 -11.35
CA ASP A 10 -12.26 13.68 -11.09
C ASP A 10 -11.78 12.78 -12.24
N GLU A 11 -11.79 13.29 -13.47
CA GLU A 11 -11.32 12.57 -14.66
C GLU A 11 -9.80 12.40 -14.69
N ASP A 12 -9.05 13.39 -14.19
CA ASP A 12 -7.58 13.35 -14.12
C ASP A 12 -7.08 12.71 -12.81
N CYS A 13 -7.98 12.40 -11.87
CA CYS A 13 -7.64 11.77 -10.61
C CYS A 13 -7.09 10.36 -10.84
N TYR A 14 -5.95 10.05 -10.26
CA TYR A 14 -5.35 8.73 -10.44
C TYR A 14 -6.23 7.63 -9.84
N LEU A 15 -6.91 7.87 -8.72
CA LEU A 15 -7.68 6.84 -8.02
C LEU A 15 -9.04 6.57 -8.65
N CYS A 16 -9.86 7.62 -8.81
CA CYS A 16 -11.23 7.50 -9.33
C CYS A 16 -11.34 7.73 -10.84
N GLY A 17 -10.41 8.46 -11.44
CA GLY A 17 -10.36 8.74 -12.89
C GLY A 17 -9.68 7.66 -13.72
N GLY A 18 -9.11 6.63 -13.09
CA GLY A 18 -8.53 5.47 -13.79
C GLY A 18 -7.03 5.58 -14.12
N GLY A 19 -6.34 6.62 -13.62
CA GLY A 19 -4.92 6.83 -13.89
C GLY A 19 -4.01 5.78 -13.23
N ILE A 20 -4.40 5.29 -12.05
CA ILE A 20 -3.62 4.34 -11.25
C ILE A 20 -3.51 2.95 -11.92
N GLU A 21 -4.53 2.58 -12.72
CA GLU A 21 -4.57 1.31 -13.46
C GLU A 21 -3.42 1.18 -14.45
N SER A 22 -2.90 2.30 -14.96
CA SER A 22 -1.81 2.32 -15.94
C SER A 22 -0.43 2.02 -15.33
N LEU A 23 -0.25 2.18 -14.01
CA LEU A 23 1.05 2.06 -13.35
C LEU A 23 1.48 0.60 -13.17
N VAL A 24 0.55 -0.28 -12.80
CA VAL A 24 0.79 -1.73 -12.57
C VAL A 24 -0.36 -2.57 -13.15
N PRO A 25 -0.61 -2.49 -14.47
CA PRO A 25 -1.85 -2.95 -15.10
C PRO A 25 -2.19 -4.42 -14.84
N SER A 26 -1.20 -5.29 -14.75
CA SER A 26 -1.42 -6.73 -14.53
C SER A 26 -1.88 -7.09 -13.11
N TYR A 27 -1.79 -6.16 -12.15
CA TYR A 27 -2.07 -6.41 -10.75
C TYR A 27 -3.44 -5.93 -10.29
N TRP A 28 -4.07 -4.99 -11.01
CA TRP A 28 -5.38 -4.48 -10.63
C TRP A 28 -6.47 -5.54 -10.79
N GLY A 29 -7.38 -5.59 -9.82
CA GLY A 29 -8.41 -6.61 -9.68
C GLY A 29 -7.94 -7.90 -9.01
N GLN A 30 -6.65 -8.03 -8.68
CA GLN A 30 -6.16 -9.15 -7.90
C GLN A 30 -6.48 -8.95 -6.42
N ASP A 31 -6.79 -10.06 -5.75
CA ASP A 31 -6.88 -10.11 -4.30
C ASP A 31 -5.48 -10.14 -3.69
N ASN A 32 -4.83 -8.98 -3.75
CA ASN A 32 -3.49 -8.71 -3.26
C ASN A 32 -3.46 -7.26 -2.79
N ILE A 33 -2.37 -6.89 -2.12
CA ILE A 33 -2.11 -5.51 -1.75
C ILE A 33 -0.82 -5.00 -2.40
N ALA A 34 -0.62 -3.69 -2.37
CA ALA A 34 0.63 -3.06 -2.73
C ALA A 34 1.03 -2.03 -1.68
N LEU A 35 2.31 -1.70 -1.63
CA LEU A 35 2.77 -0.48 -0.98
C LEU A 35 2.65 0.68 -1.96
N ILE A 36 2.18 1.83 -1.50
CA ILE A 36 1.99 3.02 -2.32
C ILE A 36 2.61 4.24 -1.64
N SER A 37 3.30 5.08 -2.41
CA SER A 37 3.67 6.44 -1.98
C SER A 37 2.62 7.43 -2.45
N LEU A 38 2.06 8.27 -1.59
CA LEU A 38 1.20 9.38 -2.01
C LEU A 38 2.01 10.61 -2.47
N ASN A 39 3.30 10.68 -2.13
CA ASN A 39 4.15 11.77 -2.58
C ASN A 39 4.55 11.62 -4.06
N THR A 40 4.67 10.38 -4.53
CA THR A 40 5.20 10.07 -5.87
C THR A 40 4.22 9.24 -6.70
N PHE A 41 3.21 8.65 -6.06
CA PHE A 41 2.27 7.70 -6.63
C PHE A 41 2.92 6.40 -7.14
N GLU A 42 4.16 6.10 -6.72
CA GLU A 42 4.82 4.83 -7.02
C GLU A 42 4.17 3.68 -6.24
N ILE A 43 3.93 2.55 -6.93
CA ILE A 43 3.24 1.38 -6.40
C ILE A 43 4.16 0.16 -6.48
N LYS A 44 4.26 -0.57 -5.38
CA LYS A 44 5.04 -1.82 -5.26
C LYS A 44 4.09 -2.97 -4.88
N PRO A 45 3.57 -3.72 -5.86
CA PRO A 45 2.68 -4.85 -5.60
C PRO A 45 3.36 -5.94 -4.76
N LEU A 46 2.60 -6.49 -3.81
CA LEU A 46 3.00 -7.61 -2.97
C LEU A 46 2.14 -8.82 -3.37
N GLU A 47 2.73 -9.72 -4.15
CA GLU A 47 2.06 -10.93 -4.60
C GLU A 47 2.04 -11.96 -3.46
N ILE A 48 0.98 -11.96 -2.65
CA ILE A 48 0.74 -12.99 -1.63
C ILE A 48 -0.06 -14.13 -2.26
N ASN A 49 -1.14 -13.77 -2.96
CA ASN A 49 -1.88 -14.65 -3.85
C ASN A 49 -1.26 -14.62 -5.25
N ARG A 50 -0.99 -15.78 -5.86
CA ARG A 50 -0.30 -15.84 -7.15
C ARG A 50 -1.29 -15.84 -8.31
N TYR A 51 -0.97 -15.07 -9.34
CA TYR A 51 -1.81 -14.98 -10.54
C TYR A 51 -1.00 -15.26 -11.81
N ASP A 52 -1.62 -15.99 -12.74
CA ASP A 52 -1.04 -16.21 -14.06
C ASP A 52 -1.02 -14.89 -14.83
N ARG A 53 0.17 -14.51 -15.32
CA ARG A 53 0.40 -13.21 -15.95
C ARG A 53 -0.23 -13.07 -17.33
N LEU A 54 -0.59 -14.18 -17.99
CA LEU A 54 -1.16 -14.19 -19.33
C LEU A 54 -2.68 -14.10 -19.29
N ASN A 55 -3.32 -14.82 -18.38
CA ASN A 55 -4.78 -14.92 -18.32
C ASN A 55 -5.42 -14.30 -17.07
N GLY A 56 -4.61 -13.87 -16.09
CA GLY A 56 -5.07 -13.23 -14.86
C GLY A 56 -5.78 -14.16 -13.87
N GLN A 57 -5.68 -15.48 -14.04
CA GLN A 57 -6.31 -16.46 -13.15
C GLN A 57 -5.46 -16.71 -11.91
N LEU A 58 -6.14 -16.90 -10.77
CA LEU A 58 -5.51 -17.31 -9.52
C LEU A 58 -4.86 -18.70 -9.69
N ILE A 59 -3.61 -18.82 -9.23
CA ILE A 59 -2.84 -20.07 -9.23
C ILE A 59 -2.98 -20.72 -7.86
N GLU A 60 -3.89 -21.68 -7.76
CA GLU A 60 -4.16 -22.46 -6.54
C GLU A 60 -3.28 -23.73 -6.46
N GLU A 61 -1.98 -23.56 -6.67
CA GLU A 61 -1.00 -24.65 -6.63
C GLU A 61 0.10 -24.36 -5.61
N TYR A 62 0.74 -25.42 -5.09
CA TYR A 62 1.90 -25.28 -4.19
C TYR A 62 3.10 -24.67 -4.94
N ALA A 63 3.67 -23.60 -4.41
CA ALA A 63 4.83 -22.91 -4.98
C ALA A 63 6.15 -23.60 -4.63
N GLY A 64 6.31 -23.99 -3.37
CA GLY A 64 7.54 -24.58 -2.83
C GLY A 64 8.72 -23.61 -2.76
N VAL A 65 8.47 -22.32 -2.94
CA VAL A 65 9.48 -21.25 -2.95
C VAL A 65 8.94 -20.01 -2.27
N VAL A 66 9.86 -19.21 -1.71
CA VAL A 66 9.59 -17.83 -1.29
C VAL A 66 10.07 -16.86 -2.37
N SER A 67 9.54 -15.65 -2.35
CA SER A 67 9.99 -14.57 -3.23
C SER A 67 10.37 -13.33 -2.43
N PHE A 68 11.01 -12.39 -3.09
CA PHE A 68 11.34 -11.09 -2.52
C PHE A 68 10.61 -9.99 -3.28
N GLY A 69 9.85 -9.18 -2.55
CA GLY A 69 9.10 -8.02 -3.05
C GLY A 69 9.67 -6.70 -2.54
N GLY A 70 9.24 -5.61 -3.17
CA GLY A 70 9.66 -4.24 -2.84
C GLY A 70 10.64 -3.65 -3.85
N GLY A 71 11.75 -3.12 -3.36
CA GLY A 71 12.71 -2.29 -4.09
C GLY A 71 12.67 -0.82 -3.65
N GLY A 72 13.69 -0.06 -4.05
CA GLY A 72 13.73 1.40 -3.83
C GLY A 72 12.86 2.15 -4.85
N SER A 73 12.29 3.28 -4.44
CA SER A 73 11.61 4.18 -5.36
C SER A 73 12.61 4.88 -6.28
N THR A 74 12.21 5.13 -7.52
CA THR A 74 13.11 5.67 -8.56
C THR A 74 13.57 7.11 -8.31
N ASP A 75 12.80 7.86 -7.54
CA ASP A 75 13.01 9.27 -7.20
C ASP A 75 13.46 9.49 -5.74
N GLY A 76 13.81 8.42 -5.03
CA GLY A 76 14.25 8.50 -3.64
C GLY A 76 13.11 8.61 -2.62
N GLY A 77 11.86 8.32 -3.02
CA GLY A 77 10.77 7.96 -2.11
C GLY A 77 11.10 6.71 -1.28
N PHE A 78 10.11 5.96 -0.84
CA PHE A 78 10.34 4.82 0.05
C PHE A 78 11.12 3.66 -0.61
N SER A 79 11.72 2.82 0.24
CA SER A 79 12.29 1.54 -0.16
C SER A 79 11.68 0.42 0.67
N ALA A 80 11.36 -0.69 0.04
CA ALA A 80 10.78 -1.84 0.72
C ALA A 80 11.62 -3.10 0.47
N SER A 81 11.71 -3.97 1.46
CA SER A 81 12.36 -5.27 1.33
C SER A 81 11.54 -6.31 2.09
N LEU A 82 10.73 -7.08 1.35
CA LEU A 82 9.85 -8.10 1.92
C LEU A 82 10.15 -9.47 1.37
N MET A 83 10.08 -10.48 2.24
CA MET A 83 9.93 -11.88 1.87
C MET A 83 8.44 -12.20 1.73
N LEU A 84 8.06 -12.84 0.63
CA LEU A 84 6.71 -13.28 0.30
C LEU A 84 6.67 -14.81 0.37
N ASP A 85 5.84 -15.36 1.25
CA ASP A 85 5.57 -16.79 1.36
C ASP A 85 4.16 -17.07 0.83
N TYR A 86 4.09 -17.48 -0.44
CA TYR A 86 2.84 -17.75 -1.15
C TYR A 86 2.06 -18.90 -0.52
N ASP A 87 2.75 -19.97 -0.13
CA ASP A 87 2.14 -21.20 0.36
C ASP A 87 1.51 -21.01 1.74
N ARG A 88 2.02 -20.03 2.51
CA ARG A 88 1.49 -19.64 3.81
C ARG A 88 0.65 -18.38 3.79
N GLY A 89 0.55 -17.70 2.65
CA GLY A 89 -0.26 -16.50 2.48
C GLY A 89 0.19 -15.32 3.35
N TYR A 90 1.50 -15.08 3.48
CA TYR A 90 1.99 -13.92 4.24
C TYR A 90 3.23 -13.27 3.64
N ALA A 91 3.44 -12.01 3.98
CA ALA A 91 4.64 -11.25 3.66
C ALA A 91 5.27 -10.69 4.93
N THR A 92 6.59 -10.60 5.00
CA THR A 92 7.27 -9.96 6.13
C THR A 92 8.53 -9.25 5.68
N GLY A 93 8.82 -8.11 6.28
CA GLY A 93 10.00 -7.34 5.93
C GLY A 93 10.00 -5.96 6.54
N SER A 94 10.60 -5.01 5.84
CA SER A 94 10.71 -3.64 6.30
C SER A 94 10.51 -2.62 5.18
N VAL A 95 10.07 -1.43 5.58
CA VAL A 95 9.91 -0.25 4.74
C VAL A 95 10.75 0.88 5.32
N ASP A 96 11.77 1.33 4.57
CA ASP A 96 12.52 2.54 4.85
C ASP A 96 11.83 3.72 4.17
N PHE A 97 11.40 4.72 4.96
CA PHE A 97 10.55 5.79 4.45
C PHE A 97 11.29 6.79 3.56
N LEU A 98 12.58 7.07 3.84
CA LEU A 98 13.41 7.99 3.04
C LEU A 98 12.69 9.33 2.79
N ALA A 99 12.53 9.78 1.54
CA ALA A 99 11.84 11.03 1.23
C ALA A 99 10.32 10.98 1.52
N ASP A 100 9.76 9.79 1.77
CA ASP A 100 8.37 9.58 2.18
C ASP A 100 8.20 9.49 3.70
N GLU A 101 9.21 9.90 4.47
CA GLU A 101 9.10 9.97 5.94
C GLU A 101 8.02 10.96 6.41
N THR A 102 7.68 11.94 5.58
CA THR A 102 6.54 12.84 5.79
C THR A 102 5.66 12.85 4.55
N LEU A 103 4.35 12.84 4.77
CA LEU A 103 3.38 13.07 3.72
C LEU A 103 3.42 14.54 3.25
N ASP A 104 3.59 14.73 1.95
CA ASP A 104 3.48 16.02 1.26
C ASP A 104 2.10 16.11 0.60
N VAL A 105 1.19 16.84 1.26
CA VAL A 105 -0.21 16.98 0.81
C VAL A 105 -0.30 17.67 -0.55
N ASP A 106 0.59 18.61 -0.85
CA ASP A 106 0.57 19.32 -2.13
C ASP A 106 0.94 18.39 -3.28
N LYS A 107 1.93 17.50 -3.06
CA LYS A 107 2.24 16.42 -4.02
C LYS A 107 1.09 15.44 -4.15
N ALA A 108 0.50 14.98 -3.06
CA ALA A 108 -0.65 14.07 -3.10
C ALA A 108 -1.85 14.71 -3.86
N ALA A 109 -2.12 15.99 -3.64
CA ALA A 109 -3.16 16.74 -4.34
C ALA A 109 -2.89 16.89 -5.85
N SER A 110 -1.63 16.77 -6.30
CA SER A 110 -1.32 16.78 -7.73
C SER A 110 -1.74 15.49 -8.46
N PHE A 111 -2.01 14.41 -7.73
CA PHE A 111 -2.47 13.13 -8.28
C PHE A 111 -3.95 12.84 -7.99
N LEU A 112 -4.47 13.37 -6.88
CA LEU A 112 -5.80 13.05 -6.36
C LEU A 112 -6.74 14.24 -6.45
N CYS A 113 -8.00 14.01 -6.83
CA CYS A 113 -9.06 15.02 -6.67
C CYS A 113 -9.36 15.27 -5.19
N ALA A 114 -10.11 16.33 -4.90
CA ALA A 114 -10.38 16.73 -3.52
C ALA A 114 -11.15 15.64 -2.74
N ASP A 115 -12.09 14.95 -3.37
CA ASP A 115 -12.90 13.95 -2.69
C ASP A 115 -12.05 12.74 -2.26
N CYS A 116 -11.26 12.15 -3.16
CA CYS A 116 -10.34 11.08 -2.82
C CYS A 116 -9.30 11.51 -1.75
N LEU A 117 -8.79 12.73 -1.84
CA LEU A 117 -7.83 13.25 -0.87
C LEU A 117 -8.44 13.34 0.55
N ASN A 118 -9.69 13.76 0.66
CA ASN A 118 -10.40 13.85 1.94
C ASN A 118 -10.87 12.49 2.47
N GLU A 119 -11.00 11.49 1.62
CA GLU A 119 -11.30 10.11 2.02
C GLU A 119 -10.07 9.43 2.63
N ILE A 120 -8.90 9.61 2.02
CA ILE A 120 -7.66 8.94 2.43
C ILE A 120 -6.98 9.65 3.61
N LEU A 121 -6.94 10.99 3.60
CA LEU A 121 -6.13 11.73 4.57
C LEU A 121 -6.85 11.89 5.92
N PRO A 122 -6.22 11.47 7.04
CA PRO A 122 -6.80 11.64 8.36
C PRO A 122 -6.68 13.10 8.82
N GLN A 123 -7.37 13.45 9.90
CA GLN A 123 -7.33 14.82 10.43
C GLN A 123 -5.93 15.28 10.89
N LYS A 124 -5.06 14.35 11.29
CA LYS A 124 -3.71 14.61 11.80
C LYS A 124 -2.63 14.11 10.83
N VAL A 125 -2.57 14.70 9.64
CA VAL A 125 -1.55 14.41 8.62
C VAL A 125 -0.11 14.47 9.12
N SER A 126 0.19 15.28 10.15
CA SER A 126 1.54 15.37 10.71
C SER A 126 2.07 14.04 11.30
N GLN A 127 1.19 13.06 11.55
CA GLN A 127 1.56 11.73 12.04
C GLN A 127 1.64 10.68 10.93
N CYS A 128 1.30 11.05 9.69
CA CYS A 128 1.29 10.16 8.54
C CYS A 128 2.62 10.17 7.82
N PHE A 129 3.05 8.98 7.42
CA PHE A 129 4.09 8.82 6.42
C PHE A 129 3.50 9.07 5.03
N GLY A 130 4.36 9.40 4.07
CA GLY A 130 3.97 9.48 2.65
C GLY A 130 3.68 8.10 2.03
N VAL A 131 3.79 7.02 2.81
CA VAL A 131 3.62 5.63 2.38
C VAL A 131 2.43 5.00 3.08
N GLY A 132 1.71 4.14 2.35
CA GLY A 132 0.66 3.29 2.89
C GLY A 132 0.55 1.95 2.18
N ALA A 133 -0.51 1.23 2.48
CA ALA A 133 -0.95 0.05 1.75
C ALA A 133 -2.17 0.41 0.90
N ILE A 134 -2.29 -0.24 -0.27
CA ILE A 134 -3.45 -0.16 -1.15
C ILE A 134 -3.94 -1.56 -1.51
N ASN A 135 -5.25 -1.77 -1.48
CA ASN A 135 -5.88 -3.00 -1.94
C ASN A 135 -5.98 -2.98 -3.47
N LEU A 136 -5.48 -4.00 -4.15
CA LEU A 136 -5.44 -4.03 -5.62
C LEU A 136 -6.78 -4.38 -6.26
N ALA A 137 -7.74 -4.91 -5.49
CA ALA A 137 -9.11 -5.17 -5.94
C ALA A 137 -10.05 -3.97 -5.71
N THR A 138 -10.02 -3.37 -4.51
CA THR A 138 -10.95 -2.30 -4.12
C THR A 138 -10.39 -0.89 -4.28
N LYS A 139 -9.05 -0.78 -4.41
CA LYS A 139 -8.29 0.50 -4.39
C LYS A 139 -8.37 1.27 -3.08
N GLU A 140 -8.87 0.66 -2.01
CA GLU A 140 -8.82 1.26 -0.67
C GLU A 140 -7.37 1.50 -0.25
N ILE A 141 -7.08 2.69 0.27
CA ILE A 141 -5.74 3.10 0.71
C ILE A 141 -5.79 3.37 2.21
N GLN A 142 -4.84 2.79 2.95
CA GLN A 142 -4.59 3.11 4.35
C GLN A 142 -3.13 3.54 4.51
N LEU A 143 -2.93 4.76 5.01
CA LEU A 143 -1.60 5.31 5.27
C LEU A 143 -0.99 4.71 6.53
N PHE A 144 0.34 4.58 6.53
CA PHE A 144 1.09 4.29 7.73
C PHE A 144 1.19 5.54 8.61
N GLU A 145 1.08 5.35 9.92
CA GLU A 145 1.17 6.42 10.91
C GLU A 145 2.12 6.04 12.05
N GLU A 146 2.63 7.04 12.77
CA GLU A 146 3.60 6.84 13.85
C GLU A 146 3.12 5.91 14.96
N ASN A 147 1.83 5.94 15.30
CA ASN A 147 1.24 5.17 16.40
C ASN A 147 0.40 3.98 15.91
N LEU A 148 0.55 3.61 14.63
CA LEU A 148 -0.18 2.50 14.03
C LEU A 148 0.49 1.18 14.38
N ALA A 149 -0.21 0.34 15.15
CA ALA A 149 0.25 -1.02 15.47
C ALA A 149 -0.16 -2.04 14.40
N GLY A 150 -1.21 -1.74 13.64
CA GLY A 150 -1.70 -2.57 12.56
C GLY A 150 -3.13 -2.23 12.17
N PHE A 151 -3.57 -2.76 11.03
CA PHE A 151 -4.90 -2.51 10.47
C PHE A 151 -5.31 -3.63 9.51
N GLY A 152 -6.61 -3.74 9.27
CA GLY A 152 -7.17 -4.59 8.22
C GLY A 152 -7.36 -3.81 6.92
N LEU A 153 -7.22 -4.50 5.80
CA LEU A 153 -7.52 -3.99 4.47
C LEU A 153 -8.17 -5.14 3.68
N GLU A 154 -9.50 -5.20 3.72
CA GLU A 154 -10.30 -6.37 3.31
C GLU A 154 -9.79 -7.66 3.99
N ASP A 155 -9.45 -8.69 3.21
CA ASP A 155 -8.95 -9.98 3.68
C ASP A 155 -7.47 -9.95 4.11
N PHE A 156 -6.83 -8.78 4.21
CA PHE A 156 -5.45 -8.64 4.66
C PHE A 156 -5.37 -7.97 6.03
N TYR A 157 -4.52 -8.49 6.91
CA TYR A 157 -4.12 -7.83 8.15
C TYR A 157 -2.64 -7.44 8.08
N ILE A 158 -2.35 -6.17 8.32
CA ILE A 158 -1.01 -5.60 8.31
C ILE A 158 -0.65 -5.24 9.75
N ASP A 159 0.35 -5.92 10.30
CA ASP A 159 1.01 -5.57 11.55
C ASP A 159 2.16 -4.60 11.26
N CYS A 160 2.24 -3.52 12.03
CA CYS A 160 3.15 -2.41 11.84
C CYS A 160 3.96 -2.18 13.13
N ASN A 161 5.28 -2.25 13.02
CA ASN A 161 6.17 -1.93 14.12
C ASN A 161 7.18 -0.87 13.69
N LEU A 162 6.95 0.38 14.10
CA LEU A 162 7.87 1.48 13.82
C LEU A 162 9.15 1.30 14.64
N ALA A 163 10.28 1.10 13.96
CA ALA A 163 11.54 0.84 14.62
C ALA A 163 12.19 2.16 15.10
N GLU A 164 12.55 2.22 16.40
CA GLU A 164 13.41 3.29 16.93
C GLU A 164 14.86 3.10 16.46
N ARG A 165 15.28 3.81 15.42
CA ARG A 165 16.68 3.75 14.98
C ARG A 165 17.60 4.58 15.87
N LYS A 166 18.73 3.98 16.25
CA LYS A 166 19.79 4.64 17.02
C LYS A 166 20.83 5.39 16.17
N ASN A 167 20.92 5.17 14.84
CA ASN A 167 22.03 5.66 13.99
C ASN A 167 21.73 5.75 12.46
N GLY A 168 20.48 5.95 12.01
CA GLY A 168 20.13 5.98 10.58
C GLY A 168 19.52 7.30 10.10
N ASP A 169 19.68 7.62 8.81
CA ASP A 169 19.23 8.86 8.17
C ASP A 169 17.71 8.94 7.92
N SER A 170 16.97 7.81 7.99
CA SER A 170 15.50 7.77 7.88
C SER A 170 14.85 6.75 8.81
N ARG A 171 13.59 7.00 9.18
CA ARG A 171 12.74 6.04 9.92
C ARG A 171 12.43 4.79 9.08
N GLN A 172 12.21 3.68 9.77
CA GLN A 172 11.88 2.39 9.19
C GLN A 172 10.73 1.74 9.96
N MET A 173 9.86 1.04 9.25
CA MET A 173 8.79 0.23 9.82
C MET A 173 8.98 -1.23 9.44
N ASP A 174 9.02 -2.11 10.42
CA ASP A 174 8.89 -3.55 10.20
C ASP A 174 7.42 -3.85 9.95
N ILE A 175 7.15 -4.67 8.93
CA ILE A 175 5.79 -5.02 8.51
C ILE A 175 5.64 -6.53 8.40
N LEU A 176 4.48 -7.00 8.82
CA LEU A 176 4.04 -8.38 8.68
C LEU A 176 2.60 -8.38 8.18
N ILE A 177 2.38 -9.00 7.03
CA ILE A 177 1.11 -8.96 6.31
C ILE A 177 0.60 -10.38 6.22
N PHE A 178 -0.61 -10.64 6.69
CA PHE A 178 -1.28 -11.91 6.56
C PHE A 178 -2.46 -11.79 5.61
N TYR A 179 -2.62 -12.77 4.71
CA TYR A 179 -3.90 -13.05 4.07
C TYR A 179 -4.76 -13.85 5.05
N CYS A 180 -5.83 -13.25 5.51
CA CYS A 180 -6.73 -13.74 6.56
C CYS A 180 -8.20 -13.55 6.16
N PRO A 181 -8.70 -14.29 5.16
CA PRO A 181 -10.06 -14.12 4.66
C PRO A 181 -11.11 -14.46 5.70
N ILE A 182 -12.29 -13.85 5.57
CA ILE A 182 -13.45 -14.13 6.43
C ILE A 182 -13.78 -15.63 6.39
N ARG A 183 -13.82 -16.26 7.57
CA ARG A 183 -14.02 -17.71 7.69
C ARG A 183 -15.48 -18.14 7.67
N TYR A 184 -16.38 -17.27 8.13
CA TYR A 184 -17.80 -17.56 8.28
C TYR A 184 -18.59 -16.28 7.97
N GLU A 185 -19.60 -16.39 7.11
CA GLU A 185 -20.52 -15.29 6.84
C GLU A 185 -21.48 -15.09 8.03
N GLU A 186 -21.95 -13.86 8.23
CA GLU A 186 -23.11 -13.62 9.09
C GLU A 186 -24.28 -14.42 8.50
N THR A 187 -24.85 -15.33 9.29
CA THR A 187 -26.06 -16.03 8.86
C THR A 187 -27.17 -14.98 8.72
N PRO A 188 -27.81 -14.86 7.54
CA PRO A 188 -28.82 -13.83 7.31
C PRO A 188 -30.04 -13.96 8.22
#